data_AF-A0A9C8HAY6-F1
#
_entry.id   AF-A0A9C8HAY6-F1
#
_cell.length_a   1.000
_cell.length_b   1.000
_cell.length_c   1.000
_cell.angle_alpha   90.00
_cell.angle_beta   90.00
_cell.angle_gamma   90.00
#
_symmetry.space_group_name_H-M   'P 1'
#
loop_
_entity.id
_entity.type
_entity.pdbx_description
1 polymer ?
#
loop_
_entity_poly.entity_id
_entity_poly.type
_entity_poly.pdbx_seq_one_letter_code
_entity_poly.pdbx_strand_id
1 'polypeptide(L)'
;MAHTYAPFPYVAPPGLNAPEPRHKVVIIGAGPVGLVLALDLARRGTPSVLLEAGDAVATGSRAMSWSRRSLEIFDRLGIADKV
;
A
#
# COMPACT_ATOMS: atom_id res chain seq x y z
N MET A 1 1.59 17.87 -16.48
CA MET A 1 0.45 16.97 -16.79
C MET A 1 -0.30 16.70 -15.50
N ALA A 2 -1.63 16.83 -15.50
CA ALA A 2 -2.43 16.49 -14.33
C ALA A 2 -2.49 14.96 -14.21
N HIS A 3 -1.93 14.40 -13.14
CA HIS A 3 -2.06 12.98 -12.85
C HIS A 3 -3.50 12.72 -12.41
N THR A 4 -4.22 11.83 -13.10
CA THR A 4 -5.55 11.41 -12.66
C THR A 4 -5.38 10.42 -11.52
N TYR A 5 -6.00 10.72 -10.38
CA TYR A 5 -6.07 9.79 -9.24
C TYR A 5 -7.30 8.92 -9.44
N ALA A 6 -7.08 7.61 -9.64
CA ALA A 6 -8.16 6.66 -9.82
C ALA A 6 -8.78 6.33 -8.45
N PRO A 7 -10.10 6.51 -8.27
CA PRO A 7 -10.77 6.08 -7.07
C PRO A 7 -10.90 4.55 -7.04
N PHE A 8 -10.71 3.99 -5.86
CA PHE A 8 -10.93 2.59 -5.51
C PHE A 8 -12.28 2.50 -4.80
N PRO A 9 -13.20 1.64 -5.27
CA PRO A 9 -14.49 1.49 -4.62
C PRO A 9 -14.28 0.97 -3.19
N TYR A 10 -15.01 1.57 -2.25
CA TYR A 10 -15.05 1.07 -0.88
C TYR A 10 -15.58 -0.37 -0.85
N VAL A 11 -14.84 -1.25 -0.20
CA VAL A 11 -15.27 -2.62 0.10
C VAL A 11 -15.45 -2.73 1.59
N ALA A 12 -16.70 -2.94 2.03
CA ALA A 12 -17.01 -3.13 3.43
C ALA A 12 -16.30 -4.39 3.96
N PRO A 13 -15.53 -4.30 5.06
CA PRO A 13 -14.97 -5.49 5.67
C PRO A 13 -16.09 -6.34 6.30
N PRO A 14 -15.97 -7.69 6.29
CA PRO A 14 -16.97 -8.58 6.87
C PRO A 14 -17.32 -8.25 8.33
N GLY A 15 -16.34 -7.74 9.07
CA GLY A 15 -16.36 -7.35 10.48
C GLY A 15 -17.40 -6.31 10.88
N LEU A 16 -17.97 -5.56 9.93
CA LEU A 16 -19.00 -4.57 10.22
C LEU A 16 -20.35 -5.22 10.55
N ASN A 17 -20.65 -6.36 9.93
CA ASN A 17 -21.96 -7.03 10.03
C ASN A 17 -21.86 -8.46 10.58
N ALA A 18 -20.64 -8.98 10.77
CA ALA A 18 -20.34 -10.30 11.29
C ALA A 18 -19.01 -10.26 12.07
N PRO A 19 -18.65 -11.29 12.84
CA PRO A 19 -17.32 -11.36 13.44
C PRO A 19 -16.21 -11.30 12.38
N GLU A 20 -15.25 -10.38 12.53
CA GLU A 20 -14.13 -10.24 11.60
C GLU A 20 -13.16 -11.43 11.71
N PRO A 21 -12.76 -12.08 10.61
CA PRO A 21 -11.71 -13.08 10.63
C PRO A 21 -10.39 -12.50 11.15
N ARG A 22 -9.61 -13.32 11.86
CA ARG A 22 -8.28 -12.89 12.31
C ARG A 22 -7.31 -12.82 11.13
N HIS A 23 -6.72 -11.66 10.93
CA HIS A 23 -5.65 -11.44 9.95
C HIS A 23 -4.28 -11.61 10.62
N LYS A 24 -3.31 -12.18 9.89
CA LYS A 24 -1.92 -12.29 10.40
C LYS A 24 -1.28 -10.93 10.58
N VAL A 25 -1.53 -10.02 9.64
CA VAL A 25 -1.05 -8.64 9.65
C VAL A 25 -2.13 -7.72 9.12
N VAL A 26 -2.35 -6.60 9.80
CA VAL A 26 -3.18 -5.49 9.33
C VAL A 26 -2.29 -4.26 9.21
N ILE A 27 -2.31 -3.62 8.04
CA ILE A 27 -1.54 -2.41 7.72
C ILE A 27 -2.53 -1.25 7.60
N ILE A 28 -2.28 -0.18 8.34
CA ILE A 28 -3.13 1.02 8.31
C ILE A 28 -2.38 2.12 7.54
N GLY A 29 -2.93 2.52 6.40
CA GLY A 29 -2.44 3.55 5.49
C GLY A 29 -1.85 3.01 4.18
N ALA A 30 -2.39 3.44 3.04
CA ALA A 30 -1.88 3.19 1.68
C ALA A 30 -0.83 4.23 1.23
N GLY A 31 -0.07 4.79 2.17
CA GLY A 31 1.11 5.59 1.84
C GLY A 31 2.25 4.71 1.27
N PRO A 32 3.34 5.32 0.79
CA PRO A 32 4.46 4.58 0.23
C PRO A 32 5.01 3.50 1.18
N VAL A 33 5.10 3.80 2.48
CA VAL A 33 5.58 2.83 3.48
C VAL A 33 4.64 1.63 3.60
N GLY A 34 3.33 1.86 3.70
CA GLY A 34 2.33 0.80 3.84
C GLY A 34 2.27 -0.12 2.62
N LEU A 35 2.32 0.48 1.41
CA LEU A 35 2.32 -0.28 0.16
C LEU A 35 3.60 -1.11 -0.02
N VAL A 36 4.75 -0.54 0.32
CA VAL A 36 6.04 -1.26 0.28
C VAL A 36 6.06 -2.42 1.28
N LEU A 37 5.51 -2.21 2.48
CA LEU A 37 5.37 -3.28 3.48
C LEU A 37 4.44 -4.39 2.98
N ALA A 38 3.27 -4.05 2.43
CA ALA A 38 2.33 -5.01 1.88
C ALA A 38 2.97 -5.85 0.75
N LEU A 39 3.74 -5.20 -0.14
CA LEU A 39 4.46 -5.89 -1.21
C LEU A 39 5.56 -6.82 -0.68
N ASP A 40 6.36 -6.38 0.29
CA ASP A 40 7.42 -7.21 0.88
C ASP A 40 6.84 -8.43 1.62
N LEU A 41 5.73 -8.26 2.35
CA LEU A 41 5.02 -9.37 2.99
C LEU A 41 4.45 -10.36 1.96
N ALA A 42 3.83 -9.86 0.89
CA ALA A 42 3.32 -10.69 -0.19
C ALA A 42 4.44 -11.52 -0.85
N ARG A 43 5.59 -10.92 -1.11
CA ARG A 43 6.77 -11.62 -1.65
C ARG A 43 7.33 -12.70 -0.73
N ARG A 44 7.15 -12.56 0.58
CA ARG A 44 7.54 -13.56 1.60
C ARG A 44 6.47 -14.61 1.87
N GLY A 45 5.31 -14.53 1.23
CA GLY A 45 4.18 -15.44 1.46
C GLY A 45 3.41 -15.15 2.75
N THR A 46 3.57 -13.96 3.35
CA THR A 46 2.80 -13.54 4.52
C THR A 46 1.58 -12.75 4.08
N PRO A 47 0.34 -13.27 4.27
CA PRO A 47 -0.86 -12.53 3.93
C PRO A 47 -1.06 -11.34 4.88
N SER A 48 -1.47 -10.21 4.31
CA SER A 48 -1.78 -8.98 5.03
C SER A 48 -3.01 -8.30 4.44
N VAL A 49 -3.77 -7.61 5.29
CA VAL A 49 -4.83 -6.68 4.86
C VAL A 49 -4.30 -5.26 5.00
N LEU A 50 -4.47 -4.44 3.97
CA LEU A 50 -4.14 -3.02 3.99
C LEU A 50 -5.43 -2.20 3.95
N LEU A 51 -5.53 -1.20 4.83
CA LEU A 51 -6.68 -0.31 4.96
C LEU A 51 -6.24 1.12 4.69
N GLU A 52 -7.02 1.86 3.90
CA GLU A 52 -6.86 3.29 3.65
C GLU A 52 -8.19 3.99 3.86
N ALA A 53 -8.15 5.19 4.43
CA ALA A 53 -9.34 5.99 4.68
C ALA A 53 -9.79 6.74 3.42
N GLY A 54 -8.83 7.14 2.57
CA GLY A 54 -9.10 7.73 1.27
C GLY A 54 -9.57 6.71 0.24
N ASP A 55 -10.27 7.19 -0.78
CA ASP A 55 -10.68 6.41 -1.94
C ASP A 55 -9.62 6.40 -3.04
N ALA A 56 -8.49 7.09 -2.90
CA ALA A 56 -7.42 7.11 -3.91
C ALA A 56 -6.03 6.87 -3.30
N VAL A 57 -5.13 6.26 -4.07
CA VAL A 57 -3.73 6.06 -3.67
C VAL A 57 -2.97 7.37 -3.86
N ALA A 58 -2.85 8.11 -2.75
CA ALA A 58 -2.25 9.44 -2.66
C ALA A 58 -2.97 10.50 -3.52
N THR A 59 -2.88 11.76 -3.10
CA THR A 59 -3.40 12.91 -3.83
C THR A 59 -2.32 13.97 -3.81
N GLY A 60 -1.67 14.19 -4.95
CA GLY A 60 -0.49 15.04 -5.08
C GLY A 60 0.81 14.35 -4.65
N SER A 61 1.93 14.91 -5.07
CA SER A 61 3.23 14.50 -4.56
C SER A 61 3.44 15.10 -3.15
N ARG A 62 3.84 14.25 -2.20
CA ARG A 62 4.25 14.63 -0.85
C ARG A 62 5.73 14.31 -0.57
N ALA A 63 6.43 13.78 -1.58
CA ALA A 63 7.84 13.41 -1.52
C ALA A 63 8.57 14.01 -2.72
N MET A 64 9.71 14.65 -2.48
CA MET A 64 10.49 15.27 -3.55
C MET A 64 11.52 14.30 -4.14
N SER A 65 12.04 13.37 -3.33
CA SER A 65 13.12 12.47 -3.73
C SER A 65 13.13 11.19 -2.90
N TRP A 66 13.70 10.14 -3.48
CA TRP A 66 13.99 8.89 -2.79
C TRP A 66 15.45 8.84 -2.36
N SER A 67 15.71 8.30 -1.17
CA SER A 67 17.07 7.99 -0.76
C SER A 67 17.63 6.82 -1.58
N ARG A 68 18.95 6.74 -1.73
CA ARG A 68 19.61 5.56 -2.32
C ARG A 68 19.13 4.27 -1.67
N ARG A 69 18.99 4.25 -0.34
CA ARG A 69 18.56 3.06 0.39
C ARG A 69 17.13 2.64 0.03
N SER A 70 16.24 3.60 -0.19
CA SER A 70 14.88 3.32 -0.66
C SER A 70 14.88 2.69 -2.06
N LEU A 71 15.72 3.21 -2.96
CA LEU A 71 15.85 2.67 -4.32
C LEU A 71 16.40 1.24 -4.32
N GLU A 72 17.40 0.92 -3.48
CA GLU A 72 17.88 -0.46 -3.30
C GLU A 72 16.80 -1.42 -2.78
N ILE A 73 15.90 -0.92 -1.91
CA ILE A 73 14.76 -1.70 -1.43
C ILE A 73 13.76 -1.94 -2.57
N PHE A 74 13.47 -0.91 -3.37
CA PHE A 74 12.60 -1.03 -4.55
C PHE A 74 13.16 -1.98 -5.59
N ASP A 75 14.47 -1.99 -5.80
CA ASP A 75 15.17 -2.91 -6.69
C ASP A 75 15.03 -4.37 -6.23
N ARG A 76 15.30 -4.63 -4.94
CA ARG A 76 15.03 -5.95 -4.32
C ARG A 76 13.56 -6.37 -4.44
N LEU A 77 12.65 -5.42 -4.40
CA LEU A 77 11.21 -5.63 -4.59
C LEU A 77 10.77 -5.63 -6.07
N GLY A 78 11.69 -5.53 -7.03
CA GLY A 78 11.43 -5.58 -8.47
C GLY A 78 10.53 -4.45 -8.99
N ILE A 79 10.57 -3.28 -8.35
CA ILE A 79 9.77 -2.11 -8.73
C ILE A 79 10.62 -0.85 -8.99
N ALA A 80 11.96 -0.93 -8.91
CA ALA A 80 12.85 0.23 -9.06
C ALA A 80 12.64 1.00 -10.38
N ASP A 81 12.38 0.31 -11.48
CA ASP A 81 12.16 0.95 -12.80
C ASP A 81 10.79 1.65 -12.94
N LYS A 82 9.95 1.60 -11.89
CA LYS A 82 8.58 2.13 -11.90
C LYS A 82 8.35 3.33 -10.96
N VAL A 83 9.40 3.83 -10.31
CA VAL A 83 9.33 4.82 -9.20
C VAL A 83 10.28 5.99 -9.35
#